data_AF-A0A3D1B1Z6-F1
#
_entry.id   AF-A0A3D1B1Z6-F1
#
_cell.length_a   1.000
_cell.length_b   1.000
_cell.length_c   1.000
_cell.angle_alpha   90.00
_cell.angle_beta   90.00
_cell.angle_gamma   90.00
#
_symmetry.space_group_name_H-M   'P 1'
#
loop_
_entity.id
_entity.type
_entity.pdbx_description
1 polymer ?
#
loop_
_entity_poly.entity_id
_entity_poly.type
_entity_poly.pdbx_seq_one_letter_code
_entity_poly.pdbx_strand_id
1 'polypeptide(L)'
;MPLEFYKEQGIPEEPNINKEREQEMVDRLLSRPGGKSSPEMEVSLSKIDFQKLENLFYDIAQKYGIDRDRLNFLGAEKIFGTKIGIPTGSYSVDGNIILIDDLFAESKKPLAQWQEEGRERSKEIYGSLETLFLAMVVHEETHAVARNFCVGRFAVKGWNEHSFEHDESGYHKRIIHSKKKNEEGETTYAMFNKFFEAFNEGVTERLSRHILTKYCDDTNWPSVEMVKKYRESISNNVAGLNYNEEVDLVSFVLGCLSRETGQNEDFWWDKIVEGYFRGGFLDKPETQELLTKAVGPEFLGDISKLDPSKVGIGGHEVEDLIKKYKGLNK
;
A
#
# COMPACT_ATOMS: atom_id res chain seq x y z
N MET A 1 13.20 1.89 2.70
CA MET A 1 14.11 2.98 2.29
C MET A 1 13.88 4.17 3.20
N PRO A 2 14.86 5.06 3.46
CA PRO A 2 14.56 6.34 4.10
C PRO A 2 13.57 7.09 3.19
N LEU A 3 12.55 7.65 3.81
CA LEU A 3 11.54 8.46 3.15
C LEU A 3 12.17 9.77 2.63
N GLU A 4 12.12 9.99 1.32
CA GLU A 4 12.82 11.11 0.67
C GLU A 4 11.87 12.30 0.45
N PHE A 5 12.16 13.46 1.06
CA PHE A 5 11.38 14.69 0.88
C PHE A 5 12.14 15.77 0.11
N TYR A 6 11.41 16.54 -0.71
CA TYR A 6 11.94 17.58 -1.57
C TYR A 6 11.05 18.83 -1.54
N LYS A 7 11.68 20.01 -1.47
CA LYS A 7 10.95 21.30 -1.46
C LYS A 7 10.32 21.57 -2.83
N GLU A 8 11.14 21.52 -3.87
CA GLU A 8 10.75 21.59 -5.29
C GLU A 8 11.73 20.74 -6.12
N GLN A 9 11.41 20.49 -7.40
CA GLN A 9 12.11 19.63 -8.38
C GLN A 9 13.60 19.34 -8.08
N GLY A 10 13.86 18.27 -7.31
CA GLY A 10 15.21 17.75 -7.06
C GLY A 10 16.04 18.44 -5.97
N ILE A 11 15.50 19.42 -5.22
CA ILE A 11 16.15 19.98 -4.04
C ILE A 11 15.66 19.24 -2.78
N PRO A 12 16.50 18.41 -2.12
CA PRO A 12 16.11 17.72 -0.90
C PRO A 12 15.70 18.72 0.19
N GLU A 13 14.68 18.35 0.95
CA GLU A 13 14.27 19.10 2.12
C GLU A 13 15.24 18.88 3.29
N GLU A 14 15.35 19.87 4.17
CA GLU A 14 16.21 19.75 5.35
C GLU A 14 15.60 18.71 6.31
N PRO A 15 16.38 17.72 6.82
CA PRO A 15 15.84 16.62 7.63
C PRO A 15 15.06 17.05 8.88
N ASN A 16 15.35 18.24 9.43
CA ASN A 16 14.61 18.79 10.57
C ASN A 16 13.18 19.19 10.20
N ILE A 17 12.98 19.80 9.01
CA ILE A 17 11.65 20.21 8.53
C ILE A 17 10.76 18.98 8.37
N ASN A 18 11.30 17.87 7.85
CA ASN A 18 10.53 16.64 7.78
C ASN A 18 10.12 16.14 9.18
N LYS A 19 11.07 16.03 10.11
CA LYS A 19 10.79 15.57 11.47
C LYS A 19 9.75 16.46 12.18
N GLU A 20 9.80 17.77 11.99
CA GLU A 20 8.82 18.71 12.51
C GLU A 20 7.41 18.44 11.96
N ARG A 21 7.25 18.15 10.66
CA ARG A 21 5.95 17.78 10.07
C ARG A 21 5.43 16.42 10.52
N GLU A 22 6.30 15.41 10.58
CA GLU A 22 5.93 14.09 11.10
C GLU A 22 5.42 14.23 12.54
N GLN A 23 6.09 15.05 13.35
CA GLN A 23 5.65 15.35 14.71
C GLN A 23 4.35 16.16 14.75
N GLU A 24 4.17 17.19 13.91
CA GLU A 24 2.91 17.95 13.82
C GLU A 24 1.73 17.03 13.44
N MET A 25 1.94 16.10 12.51
CA MET A 25 0.95 15.10 12.12
C MET A 25 0.57 14.22 13.33
N VAL A 26 1.57 13.71 14.07
CA VAL A 26 1.40 12.90 15.28
C VAL A 26 0.68 13.69 16.39
N ASP A 27 1.10 14.91 16.70
CA ASP A 27 0.48 15.76 17.74
C ASP A 27 -0.97 16.11 17.41
N ARG A 28 -1.25 16.40 16.13
CA ARG A 28 -2.62 16.59 15.61
C ARG A 28 -3.47 15.32 15.70
N LEU A 29 -2.89 14.13 15.63
CA LEU A 29 -3.58 12.86 15.82
C LEU A 29 -3.86 12.59 17.31
N LEU A 30 -2.85 12.76 18.16
CA LEU A 30 -2.94 12.56 19.61
C LEU A 30 -3.94 13.52 20.28
N SER A 31 -4.10 14.74 19.73
CA SER A 31 -5.08 15.72 20.21
C SER A 31 -6.54 15.44 19.81
N ARG A 32 -6.82 14.42 18.99
CA ARG A 32 -8.19 14.09 18.57
C ARG A 32 -9.04 13.57 19.73
N PRO A 33 -10.38 13.76 19.71
CA PRO A 33 -11.30 13.10 20.63
C PRO A 33 -11.22 11.57 20.56
N GLY A 34 -10.53 10.97 21.54
CA GLY A 34 -10.21 9.54 21.59
C GLY A 34 -8.72 9.21 21.52
N GLY A 35 -7.83 10.19 21.34
CA GLY A 35 -6.38 9.99 21.33
C GLY A 35 -5.90 9.18 20.12
N LYS A 36 -4.87 8.35 20.35
CA LYS A 36 -4.19 7.55 19.33
C LYS A 36 -5.09 6.48 18.69
N SER A 37 -5.75 5.67 19.51
CA SER A 37 -6.68 4.60 19.10
C SER A 37 -7.54 4.16 20.30
N SER A 38 -8.49 3.22 20.13
CA SER A 38 -9.21 2.63 21.27
C SER A 38 -8.28 1.84 22.21
N PRO A 39 -8.65 1.68 23.50
CA PRO A 39 -7.96 0.75 24.39
C PRO A 39 -7.86 -0.67 23.83
N GLU A 40 -8.90 -1.14 23.14
CA GLU A 40 -8.96 -2.46 22.52
C GLU A 40 -7.97 -2.60 21.36
N MET A 41 -7.82 -1.55 20.54
CA MET A 41 -6.81 -1.48 19.48
C MET A 41 -5.38 -1.42 20.05
N GLU A 42 -5.11 -0.63 21.10
CA GLU A 42 -3.81 -0.63 21.78
C GLU A 42 -3.48 -2.01 22.40
N VAL A 43 -4.47 -2.70 22.98
CA VAL A 43 -4.30 -4.09 23.47
C VAL A 43 -3.96 -5.04 22.32
N SER A 44 -4.55 -4.88 21.13
CA SER A 44 -4.20 -5.68 19.95
C SER A 44 -2.81 -5.34 19.41
N LEU A 45 -2.43 -4.06 19.34
CA LEU A 45 -1.07 -3.63 18.98
C LEU A 45 -0.01 -4.20 19.95
N SER A 46 -0.29 -4.22 21.26
CA SER A 46 0.66 -4.73 22.27
C SER A 46 0.94 -6.25 22.19
N LYS A 47 0.15 -7.01 21.40
CA LYS A 47 0.38 -8.44 21.14
C LYS A 47 1.30 -8.69 19.95
N ILE A 48 1.56 -7.67 19.12
CA ILE A 48 2.38 -7.78 17.92
C ILE A 48 3.85 -7.62 18.32
N ASP A 49 4.67 -8.61 17.98
CA ASP A 49 6.13 -8.52 18.06
C ASP A 49 6.65 -7.70 16.87
N PHE A 50 6.59 -6.37 17.01
CA PHE A 50 7.07 -5.44 16.00
C PHE A 50 8.57 -5.62 15.71
N GLN A 51 9.38 -6.03 16.70
CA GLN A 51 10.80 -6.33 16.45
C GLN A 51 10.96 -7.53 15.53
N LYS A 52 10.11 -8.55 15.67
CA LYS A 52 10.07 -9.71 14.77
C LYS A 52 9.57 -9.33 13.38
N LEU A 53 8.55 -8.48 13.25
CA LEU A 53 8.11 -7.97 11.95
C LEU A 53 9.22 -7.17 11.24
N GLU A 54 9.88 -6.24 11.93
CA GLU A 54 11.01 -5.46 11.40
C GLU A 54 12.11 -6.39 10.86
N ASN A 55 12.44 -7.46 11.61
CA ASN A 55 13.41 -8.47 11.17
C ASN A 55 13.00 -9.15 9.86
N LEU A 56 11.72 -9.45 9.66
CA LEU A 56 11.23 -10.09 8.42
C LEU A 56 11.26 -9.13 7.22
N PHE A 57 10.90 -7.87 7.42
CA PHE A 57 11.05 -6.84 6.39
C PHE A 57 12.52 -6.61 6.04
N TYR A 58 13.39 -6.52 7.05
CA TYR A 58 14.84 -6.39 6.87
C TYR A 58 15.43 -7.61 6.14
N ASP A 59 15.02 -8.83 6.47
CA ASP A 59 15.50 -10.06 5.83
C ASP A 59 15.22 -10.12 4.32
N ILE A 60 14.19 -9.41 3.87
CA ILE A 60 13.86 -9.22 2.45
C ILE A 60 14.63 -8.03 1.87
N ALA A 61 14.60 -6.88 2.54
CA ALA A 61 15.24 -5.64 2.07
C ALA A 61 16.76 -5.74 1.92
N GLN A 62 17.45 -6.46 2.82
CA GLN A 62 18.91 -6.64 2.77
C GLN A 62 19.39 -7.35 1.50
N LYS A 63 18.56 -8.20 0.88
CA LYS A 63 18.86 -8.86 -0.40
C LYS A 63 19.09 -7.85 -1.53
N TYR A 64 18.54 -6.65 -1.40
CA TYR A 64 18.58 -5.56 -2.38
C TYR A 64 19.54 -4.43 -1.95
N GLY A 65 20.38 -4.66 -0.94
CA GLY A 65 21.36 -3.69 -0.45
C GLY A 65 20.74 -2.53 0.35
N ILE A 66 19.68 -2.81 1.11
CA ILE A 66 19.07 -1.85 2.05
C ILE A 66 19.48 -2.23 3.46
N ASP A 67 20.26 -1.35 4.09
CA ASP A 67 20.69 -1.44 5.48
C ASP A 67 19.50 -1.21 6.44
N ARG A 68 19.62 -1.70 7.68
CA ARG A 68 18.51 -1.67 8.65
C ARG A 68 18.10 -0.26 9.06
N ASP A 69 19.07 0.63 9.26
CA ASP A 69 18.85 2.06 9.55
C ASP A 69 18.21 2.83 8.37
N ARG A 70 18.16 2.20 7.19
CA ARG A 70 17.51 2.68 5.97
C ARG A 70 16.16 1.99 5.70
N LEU A 71 15.68 1.15 6.62
CA LEU A 71 14.34 0.57 6.57
C LEU A 71 13.34 1.51 7.27
N ASN A 72 12.32 2.00 6.54
CA ASN A 72 11.27 2.85 7.11
C ASN A 72 10.14 1.95 7.64
N PHE A 73 10.47 1.16 8.66
CA PHE A 73 9.52 0.39 9.44
C PHE A 73 8.99 1.27 10.59
N LEU A 74 7.68 1.26 10.82
CA LEU A 74 7.02 2.33 11.57
C LEU A 74 6.65 1.99 13.00
N GLY A 75 6.33 0.73 13.29
CA GLY A 75 6.06 0.28 14.65
C GLY A 75 4.72 0.73 15.23
N ALA A 76 4.46 0.28 16.46
CA ALA A 76 3.21 0.52 17.18
C ALA A 76 2.94 2.02 17.45
N GLU A 77 3.98 2.84 17.55
CA GLU A 77 3.95 4.26 17.88
C GLU A 77 3.46 5.15 16.74
N LYS A 78 3.62 4.69 15.48
CA LYS A 78 3.21 5.41 14.26
C LYS A 78 1.88 4.91 13.69
N ILE A 79 1.23 3.92 14.32
CA ILE A 79 -0.09 3.40 13.94
C ILE A 79 -1.20 4.11 14.74
N PHE A 80 -2.20 4.67 14.06
CA PHE A 80 -3.32 5.40 14.66
C PHE A 80 -4.67 4.82 14.24
N GLY A 81 -5.63 4.85 15.16
CA GLY A 81 -7.01 4.41 14.94
C GLY A 81 -7.84 5.44 14.19
N THR A 82 -8.61 4.99 13.20
CA THR A 82 -9.68 5.77 12.56
C THR A 82 -11.05 5.24 12.94
N LYS A 83 -12.09 6.04 12.69
CA LYS A 83 -13.50 5.73 13.02
C LYS A 83 -14.36 5.88 11.77
N ILE A 84 -13.86 5.36 10.65
CA ILE A 84 -14.55 5.30 9.36
C ILE A 84 -15.62 4.20 9.44
N GLY A 85 -15.33 3.12 10.17
CA GLY A 85 -16.27 2.04 10.42
C GLY A 85 -16.37 1.05 9.26
N ILE A 86 -15.26 0.84 8.56
CA ILE A 86 -15.06 -0.09 7.45
C ILE A 86 -13.62 -0.61 7.59
N PRO A 87 -13.35 -1.93 7.52
CA PRO A 87 -11.99 -2.45 7.62
C PRO A 87 -11.05 -1.93 6.51
N THR A 88 -10.37 -0.82 6.79
CA THR A 88 -9.45 -0.16 5.85
C THR A 88 -8.19 0.32 6.57
N GLY A 89 -7.06 0.17 5.89
CA GLY A 89 -5.77 0.74 6.28
C GLY A 89 -5.38 1.84 5.29
N SER A 90 -4.43 2.69 5.69
CA SER A 90 -3.68 3.54 4.77
C SER A 90 -2.36 4.01 5.40
N TYR A 91 -1.26 3.77 4.71
CA TYR A 91 0.01 4.42 4.96
C TYR A 91 0.01 5.84 4.37
N SER A 92 0.39 6.81 5.20
CA SER A 92 0.43 8.24 4.85
C SER A 92 1.88 8.69 4.68
N VAL A 93 2.35 8.72 3.42
CA VAL A 93 3.73 9.10 3.03
C VAL A 93 4.15 10.47 3.59
N ASP A 94 3.22 11.41 3.74
CA ASP A 94 3.46 12.78 4.22
C ASP A 94 3.68 12.89 5.73
N GLY A 95 2.92 12.14 6.51
CA GLY A 95 3.05 12.09 7.98
C GLY A 95 4.01 11.01 8.47
N ASN A 96 4.40 10.09 7.57
CA ASN A 96 5.11 8.86 7.86
C ASN A 96 4.44 8.06 9.01
N ILE A 97 3.16 7.74 8.80
CA ILE A 97 2.27 7.07 9.77
C ILE A 97 1.38 6.04 9.06
N ILE A 98 0.79 5.15 9.85
CA ILE A 98 -0.25 4.22 9.42
C ILE A 98 -1.57 4.60 10.08
N LEU A 99 -2.65 4.64 9.31
CA LEU A 99 -4.01 4.81 9.77
C LEU A 99 -4.77 3.50 9.57
N ILE A 100 -5.36 2.93 10.62
CA ILE A 100 -6.15 1.69 10.55
C ILE A 100 -7.53 1.94 11.17
N ASP A 101 -8.60 1.49 10.54
CA ASP A 101 -9.94 1.57 11.13
C ASP A 101 -10.07 0.71 12.39
N ASP A 102 -10.74 1.26 13.40
CA ASP A 102 -10.83 0.66 14.73
C ASP A 102 -11.83 -0.51 14.73
N LEU A 103 -11.35 -1.68 14.32
CA LEU A 103 -12.10 -2.93 14.20
C LEU A 103 -12.70 -3.43 15.52
N PHE A 104 -12.33 -2.83 16.65
CA PHE A 104 -12.75 -3.25 17.99
C PHE A 104 -13.77 -2.29 18.61
N ALA A 105 -13.68 -0.98 18.31
CA ALA A 105 -14.62 0.02 18.81
C ALA A 105 -16.09 -0.29 18.47
N GLU A 106 -17.00 0.01 19.40
CA GLU A 106 -18.44 0.00 19.14
C GLU A 106 -18.86 1.21 18.31
N SER A 107 -19.48 0.98 17.15
CA SER A 107 -20.02 2.05 16.32
C SER A 107 -21.40 2.51 16.79
N LYS A 108 -21.56 3.83 16.87
CA LYS A 108 -22.86 4.46 17.09
C LYS A 108 -23.57 4.58 15.74
N LYS A 109 -24.77 4.00 15.65
CA LYS A 109 -25.65 3.93 14.47
C LYS A 109 -25.64 5.22 13.62
N PRO A 110 -25.68 5.12 12.27
CA PRO A 110 -26.40 4.09 11.51
C PRO A 110 -25.60 2.91 10.94
N LEU A 111 -24.25 2.95 10.91
CA LEU A 111 -23.44 1.93 10.20
C LEU A 111 -23.27 0.58 10.90
N ALA A 112 -23.78 0.41 12.13
CA ALA A 112 -23.51 -0.75 12.98
C ALA A 112 -23.87 -2.11 12.36
N GLN A 113 -24.93 -2.21 11.54
CA GLN A 113 -25.29 -3.48 10.88
C GLN A 113 -24.28 -3.87 9.79
N TRP A 114 -23.87 -2.92 8.96
CA TRP A 114 -22.92 -3.15 7.87
C TRP A 114 -21.54 -3.54 8.41
N GLN A 115 -21.20 -3.02 9.60
CA GLN A 115 -20.00 -3.42 10.32
C GLN A 115 -20.08 -4.82 10.90
N GLU A 116 -21.20 -5.24 11.47
CA GLU A 116 -21.32 -6.59 12.01
C GLU A 116 -21.27 -7.64 10.88
N GLU A 117 -22.00 -7.40 9.79
CA GLU A 117 -21.93 -8.22 8.57
C GLU A 117 -20.49 -8.23 8.00
N GLY A 118 -19.81 -7.09 7.99
CA GLY A 118 -18.41 -6.97 7.61
C GLY A 118 -17.43 -7.70 8.55
N ARG A 119 -17.67 -7.67 9.86
CA ARG A 119 -16.86 -8.37 10.90
C ARG A 119 -17.02 -9.88 10.80
N GLU A 120 -18.24 -10.39 10.61
CA GLU A 120 -18.47 -11.81 10.41
C GLU A 120 -17.85 -12.30 9.10
N ARG A 121 -18.06 -11.59 7.97
CA ARG A 121 -17.37 -11.90 6.71
C ARG A 121 -15.84 -11.84 6.84
N SER A 122 -15.32 -10.92 7.65
CA SER A 122 -13.89 -10.85 7.95
C SER A 122 -13.40 -12.07 8.72
N LYS A 123 -14.15 -12.55 9.73
CA LYS A 123 -13.84 -13.82 10.44
C LYS A 123 -14.01 -15.04 9.52
N GLU A 124 -14.90 -14.99 8.53
CA GLU A 124 -15.02 -16.02 7.50
C GLU A 124 -13.75 -16.13 6.66
N ILE A 125 -13.17 -15.01 6.25
CA ILE A 125 -12.00 -14.96 5.36
C ILE A 125 -10.67 -15.11 6.12
N TYR A 126 -10.48 -14.34 7.20
CA TYR A 126 -9.23 -14.25 7.95
C TYR A 126 -9.17 -15.16 9.19
N GLY A 127 -10.29 -15.80 9.58
CA GLY A 127 -10.37 -16.66 10.77
C GLY A 127 -10.59 -15.92 12.09
N SER A 128 -10.11 -14.69 12.21
CA SER A 128 -10.36 -13.81 13.37
C SER A 128 -10.22 -12.32 12.99
N LEU A 129 -10.70 -11.43 13.87
CA LEU A 129 -10.45 -9.99 13.70
C LEU A 129 -8.99 -9.65 14.02
N GLU A 130 -8.32 -10.40 14.88
CA GLU A 130 -6.89 -10.27 15.16
C GLU A 130 -6.03 -10.62 13.94
N THR A 131 -6.38 -11.65 13.17
CA THR A 131 -5.69 -11.99 11.91
C THR A 131 -5.92 -10.95 10.84
N LEU A 132 -7.15 -10.41 10.71
CA LEU A 132 -7.41 -9.27 9.82
C LEU A 132 -6.61 -8.03 10.25
N PHE A 133 -6.65 -7.67 11.55
CA PHE A 133 -5.94 -6.51 12.07
C PHE A 133 -4.43 -6.61 11.83
N LEU A 134 -3.83 -7.76 12.10
CA LEU A 134 -2.42 -8.00 11.79
C LEU A 134 -2.16 -7.95 10.28
N ALA A 135 -3.04 -8.49 9.44
CA ALA A 135 -2.89 -8.40 7.98
C ALA A 135 -2.90 -6.94 7.49
N MET A 136 -3.77 -6.09 8.06
CA MET A 136 -3.79 -4.65 7.77
C MET A 136 -2.49 -3.97 8.24
N VAL A 137 -2.03 -4.24 9.46
CA VAL A 137 -0.74 -3.70 9.95
C VAL A 137 0.42 -4.09 9.02
N VAL A 138 0.53 -5.37 8.64
CA VAL A 138 1.60 -5.86 7.77
C VAL A 138 1.46 -5.32 6.34
N HIS A 139 0.25 -5.11 5.83
CA HIS A 139 0.00 -4.48 4.53
C HIS A 139 0.49 -3.02 4.52
N GLU A 140 0.09 -2.20 5.50
CA GLU A 140 0.50 -0.80 5.56
C GLU A 140 2.00 -0.61 5.89
N GLU A 141 2.58 -1.46 6.73
CA GLU A 141 4.04 -1.51 6.92
C GLU A 141 4.77 -1.89 5.61
N THR A 142 4.15 -2.70 4.74
CA THR A 142 4.74 -3.05 3.44
C THR A 142 4.86 -1.82 2.54
N HIS A 143 3.83 -0.97 2.48
CA HIS A 143 3.91 0.36 1.84
C HIS A 143 4.97 1.24 2.52
N ALA A 144 5.04 1.26 3.85
CA ALA A 144 6.00 2.10 4.58
C ALA A 144 7.47 1.77 4.30
N VAL A 145 7.82 0.47 4.20
CA VAL A 145 9.21 0.05 3.96
C VAL A 145 9.68 0.20 2.51
N ALA A 146 8.74 0.40 1.56
CA ALA A 146 8.99 0.58 0.14
C ALA A 146 9.94 1.76 -0.16
N ARG A 147 10.26 2.00 -1.45
CA ARG A 147 10.78 3.32 -1.82
C ARG A 147 9.66 4.34 -1.71
N ASN A 148 9.83 5.30 -0.81
CA ASN A 148 8.89 6.39 -0.57
C ASN A 148 9.54 7.75 -0.89
N PHE A 149 8.83 8.59 -1.63
CA PHE A 149 9.32 9.86 -2.16
C PHE A 149 8.19 10.90 -2.15
N CYS A 150 8.46 12.14 -1.76
CA CYS A 150 7.45 13.20 -1.71
C CYS A 150 8.03 14.59 -2.04
N VAL A 151 7.33 15.36 -2.89
CA VAL A 151 7.73 16.70 -3.38
C VAL A 151 6.59 17.70 -3.20
N GLY A 152 6.94 18.94 -2.81
CA GLY A 152 6.17 20.15 -3.18
C GLY A 152 4.85 20.42 -2.45
N ARG A 153 4.38 19.48 -1.63
CA ARG A 153 3.11 19.56 -0.87
C ARG A 153 3.01 20.71 0.15
N PHE A 154 4.12 21.36 0.49
CA PHE A 154 4.18 22.44 1.48
C PHE A 154 4.95 23.70 1.03
N ALA A 155 5.36 23.78 -0.25
CA ALA A 155 6.11 24.93 -0.76
C ALA A 155 5.27 26.23 -0.82
N VAL A 156 3.94 26.12 -0.91
CA VAL A 156 3.05 27.26 -1.18
C VAL A 156 2.41 27.80 0.11
N LYS A 157 3.05 28.80 0.74
CA LYS A 157 2.41 29.61 1.79
C LYS A 157 1.35 30.53 1.19
N GLY A 158 0.14 29.98 1.06
CA GLY A 158 -1.03 30.65 0.52
C GLY A 158 -1.55 29.90 -0.71
N TRP A 159 -2.86 29.63 -0.75
CA TRP A 159 -3.54 28.88 -1.82
C TRP A 159 -3.65 29.67 -3.14
N ASN A 160 -2.64 30.47 -3.48
CA ASN A 160 -2.72 31.50 -4.51
C ASN A 160 -1.90 31.21 -5.78
N GLU A 161 -0.95 30.29 -5.73
CA GLU A 161 -0.02 30.00 -6.82
C GLU A 161 0.02 28.49 -7.13
N HIS A 162 0.65 28.13 -8.24
CA HIS A 162 0.76 26.74 -8.73
C HIS A 162 1.34 25.81 -7.67
N SER A 163 0.58 24.80 -7.20
CA SER A 163 1.17 23.70 -6.42
C SER A 163 1.45 22.50 -7.33
N PHE A 164 2.64 21.92 -7.16
CA PHE A 164 3.01 20.63 -7.71
C PHE A 164 3.24 19.71 -6.53
N GLU A 165 2.41 18.68 -6.38
CA GLU A 165 2.64 17.62 -5.41
C GLU A 165 2.96 16.34 -6.18
N HIS A 166 3.99 15.63 -5.74
CA HIS A 166 4.31 14.30 -6.25
C HIS A 166 4.63 13.41 -5.06
N ASP A 167 3.90 12.32 -4.91
CA ASP A 167 4.21 11.26 -3.96
C ASP A 167 4.31 9.90 -4.66
N GLU A 168 5.32 9.13 -4.29
CA GLU A 168 5.54 7.75 -4.74
C GLU A 168 5.62 6.84 -3.50
N SER A 169 4.99 5.67 -3.58
CA SER A 169 5.16 4.54 -2.66
C SER A 169 5.30 3.27 -3.49
N GLY A 170 6.49 2.66 -3.51
CA GLY A 170 6.77 1.49 -4.33
C GLY A 170 6.60 1.76 -5.82
N TYR A 171 5.52 1.24 -6.40
CA TYR A 171 5.09 1.49 -7.79
C TYR A 171 3.98 2.54 -7.92
N HIS A 172 3.25 2.84 -6.85
CA HIS A 172 2.23 3.87 -6.88
C HIS A 172 2.91 5.23 -7.08
N LYS A 173 2.38 6.01 -8.03
CA LYS A 173 2.75 7.42 -8.20
C LYS A 173 1.50 8.26 -8.27
N ARG A 174 1.43 9.31 -7.46
CA ARG A 174 0.39 10.33 -7.51
C ARG A 174 1.03 11.68 -7.81
N ILE A 175 0.66 12.25 -8.95
CA ILE A 175 1.07 13.60 -9.33
C ILE A 175 -0.16 14.50 -9.33
N ILE A 176 -0.10 15.58 -8.54
CA ILE A 176 -1.13 16.60 -8.43
C ILE A 176 -0.55 17.91 -8.98
N HIS A 177 -1.01 18.32 -10.15
CA HIS A 177 -0.75 19.66 -10.67
C HIS A 177 -1.92 20.55 -10.35
N SER A 178 -1.87 21.31 -9.25
CA SER A 178 -2.84 22.39 -9.03
C SER A 178 -2.42 23.65 -9.77
N LYS A 179 -3.43 24.44 -10.11
CA LYS A 179 -3.30 25.69 -10.84
C LYS A 179 -4.32 26.62 -10.17
N LYS A 180 -4.01 27.91 -9.95
CA LYS A 180 -4.97 28.91 -9.44
C LYS A 180 -5.24 29.98 -10.50
N LYS A 181 -6.50 30.41 -10.66
CA LYS A 181 -6.88 31.62 -11.38
C LYS A 181 -7.39 32.64 -10.35
N ASN A 182 -7.22 33.89 -10.73
CA ASN A 182 -7.20 35.07 -9.88
C ASN A 182 -8.60 35.59 -9.48
N GLU A 183 -8.62 36.75 -8.85
CA GLU A 183 -9.83 37.45 -8.36
C GLU A 183 -10.82 37.85 -9.47
N GLU A 184 -10.47 37.68 -10.75
CA GLU A 184 -11.16 38.20 -11.93
C GLU A 184 -12.18 37.21 -12.52
N GLY A 185 -12.73 36.31 -11.70
CA GLY A 185 -13.74 35.31 -12.09
C GLY A 185 -13.17 34.01 -12.65
N GLU A 186 -11.85 33.86 -12.55
CA GLU A 186 -11.08 32.78 -13.18
C GLU A 186 -11.41 31.35 -12.65
N THR A 187 -11.20 30.26 -13.40
CA THR A 187 -11.14 28.86 -12.87
C THR A 187 -10.02 28.02 -13.51
N THR A 188 -9.22 27.30 -12.70
CA THR A 188 -8.03 26.51 -13.08
C THR A 188 -8.11 25.04 -12.68
N TYR A 189 -7.25 24.21 -13.29
CA TYR A 189 -7.31 22.76 -13.18
C TYR A 189 -6.35 22.18 -12.14
N ALA A 190 -6.86 21.28 -11.32
CA ALA A 190 -6.07 20.27 -10.61
C ALA A 190 -6.05 18.99 -11.46
N MET A 191 -4.90 18.64 -12.04
CA MET A 191 -4.73 17.34 -12.70
C MET A 191 -4.22 16.32 -11.69
N PHE A 192 -4.98 15.25 -11.48
CA PHE A 192 -4.63 14.12 -10.64
C PHE A 192 -4.26 12.94 -11.53
N ASN A 193 -2.98 12.63 -11.61
CA ASN A 193 -2.50 11.43 -12.30
C ASN A 193 -2.06 10.42 -11.25
N LYS A 194 -2.85 9.37 -11.07
CA LYS A 194 -2.38 8.15 -10.40
C LYS A 194 -1.81 7.21 -11.46
N PHE A 195 -0.71 6.52 -11.14
CA PHE A 195 -0.12 5.50 -12.00
C PHE A 195 0.12 4.22 -11.22
N PHE A 196 -0.16 3.09 -11.88
CA PHE A 196 0.15 1.72 -11.42
C PHE A 196 -0.39 1.35 -10.04
N GLU A 197 -1.44 2.02 -9.55
CA GLU A 197 -1.99 1.80 -8.21
C GLU A 197 -2.43 0.35 -7.99
N ALA A 198 -3.24 -0.23 -8.89
CA ALA A 198 -3.62 -1.65 -8.80
C ALA A 198 -2.41 -2.61 -8.85
N PHE A 199 -1.37 -2.31 -9.64
CA PHE A 199 -0.16 -3.13 -9.66
C PHE A 199 0.65 -2.98 -8.36
N ASN A 200 0.69 -1.77 -7.79
CA ASN A 200 1.32 -1.51 -6.51
C ASN A 200 0.66 -2.32 -5.38
N GLU A 201 -0.66 -2.23 -5.26
CA GLU A 201 -1.41 -2.99 -4.24
C GLU A 201 -1.22 -4.50 -4.38
N GLY A 202 -1.15 -5.01 -5.62
CA GLY A 202 -0.86 -6.42 -5.88
C GLY A 202 0.54 -6.86 -5.43
N VAL A 203 1.54 -5.98 -5.54
CA VAL A 203 2.90 -6.25 -5.05
C VAL A 203 2.95 -6.12 -3.52
N THR A 204 2.37 -5.06 -2.96
CA THR A 204 2.23 -4.86 -1.51
C THR A 204 1.55 -6.06 -0.87
N GLU A 205 0.38 -6.49 -1.37
CA GLU A 205 -0.40 -7.59 -0.80
C GLU A 205 0.28 -8.95 -0.98
N ARG A 206 0.91 -9.23 -2.12
CA ARG A 206 1.65 -10.48 -2.31
C ARG A 206 2.85 -10.57 -1.35
N LEU A 207 3.51 -9.45 -1.07
CA LEU A 207 4.61 -9.37 -0.12
C LEU A 207 4.12 -9.41 1.34
N SER A 208 3.03 -8.71 1.67
CA SER A 208 2.41 -8.71 3.00
C SER A 208 1.96 -10.11 3.41
N ARG A 209 1.30 -10.86 2.50
CA ARG A 209 0.91 -12.27 2.68
C ARG A 209 2.09 -13.16 3.05
N HIS A 210 3.23 -12.98 2.40
CA HIS A 210 4.44 -13.75 2.67
C HIS A 210 5.00 -13.44 4.06
N ILE A 211 5.12 -12.14 4.40
CA ILE A 211 5.66 -11.68 5.69
C ILE A 211 4.74 -12.09 6.84
N LEU A 212 3.42 -11.89 6.70
CA LEU A 212 2.41 -12.31 7.66
C LEU A 212 2.45 -13.83 7.89
N THR A 213 2.49 -14.62 6.81
CA THR A 213 2.55 -16.08 6.90
C THR A 213 3.76 -16.51 7.72
N LYS A 214 4.94 -15.95 7.42
CA LYS A 214 6.20 -16.25 8.12
C LYS A 214 6.22 -15.73 9.56
N TYR A 215 5.65 -14.56 9.82
CA TYR A 215 5.51 -14.02 11.17
C TYR A 215 4.66 -14.95 12.04
N CYS A 216 3.53 -15.42 11.52
CA CYS A 216 2.65 -16.34 12.23
C CYS A 216 3.32 -17.71 12.50
N ASP A 217 4.11 -18.25 11.56
CA ASP A 217 4.89 -19.48 11.79
C ASP A 217 5.97 -19.28 12.87
N ASP A 218 6.67 -18.14 12.84
CA ASP A 218 7.77 -17.86 13.76
C ASP A 218 7.29 -17.45 15.18
N THR A 219 6.06 -16.96 15.34
CA THR A 219 5.50 -16.49 16.63
C THR A 219 4.37 -17.34 17.21
N ASN A 220 3.69 -18.15 16.39
CA ASN A 220 2.43 -18.83 16.71
C ASN A 220 1.29 -17.87 17.11
N TRP A 221 1.34 -16.60 16.66
CA TRP A 221 0.28 -15.61 16.88
C TRP A 221 -0.17 -14.92 15.57
N PRO A 222 -1.48 -14.77 15.29
CA PRO A 222 -2.63 -15.37 16.01
C PRO A 222 -2.62 -16.90 16.00
N SER A 223 -3.60 -17.56 16.63
CA SER A 223 -3.54 -19.02 16.81
C SER A 223 -3.42 -19.76 15.46
N VAL A 224 -2.75 -20.92 15.50
CA VAL A 224 -2.46 -21.73 14.30
C VAL A 224 -3.72 -22.04 13.50
N GLU A 225 -4.85 -22.27 14.16
CA GLU A 225 -6.17 -22.51 13.55
C GLU A 225 -6.72 -21.28 12.81
N MET A 226 -6.56 -20.08 13.38
CA MET A 226 -6.99 -18.82 12.75
C MET A 226 -6.15 -18.54 11.49
N VAL A 227 -4.83 -18.67 11.63
CA VAL A 227 -3.86 -18.46 10.53
C VAL A 227 -4.05 -19.50 9.42
N LYS A 228 -4.39 -20.76 9.78
CA LYS A 228 -4.72 -21.80 8.80
C LYS A 228 -5.87 -21.37 7.89
N LYS A 229 -6.95 -20.81 8.44
CA LYS A 229 -8.11 -20.35 7.66
C LYS A 229 -7.72 -19.24 6.67
N TYR A 230 -6.89 -18.29 7.10
CA TYR A 230 -6.35 -17.26 6.22
C TYR A 230 -5.50 -17.83 5.07
N ARG A 231 -4.64 -18.83 5.35
CA ARG A 231 -3.87 -19.56 4.33
C ARG A 231 -4.76 -20.31 3.34
N GLU A 232 -5.85 -20.92 3.82
CA GLU A 232 -6.86 -21.56 2.98
C GLU A 232 -7.59 -20.52 2.11
N SER A 233 -7.92 -19.34 2.63
CA SER A 233 -8.53 -18.24 1.86
C SER A 233 -7.63 -17.71 0.75
N ILE A 234 -6.32 -17.56 1.01
CA ILE A 234 -5.32 -17.24 -0.03
C ILE A 234 -5.29 -18.35 -1.10
N SER A 235 -5.13 -19.60 -0.66
CA SER A 235 -4.93 -20.75 -1.56
C SER A 235 -6.13 -21.03 -2.47
N ASN A 236 -7.35 -20.71 -1.99
CA ASN A 236 -8.60 -20.90 -2.72
C ASN A 236 -9.10 -19.63 -3.43
N ASN A 237 -8.34 -18.52 -3.40
CA ASN A 237 -8.71 -17.21 -3.98
C ASN A 237 -10.12 -16.73 -3.54
N VAL A 238 -10.40 -16.77 -2.22
CA VAL A 238 -11.75 -16.53 -1.67
C VAL A 238 -12.22 -15.09 -1.90
N ALA A 239 -13.46 -14.94 -2.38
CA ALA A 239 -14.06 -13.65 -2.74
C ALA A 239 -14.19 -12.68 -1.54
N GLY A 240 -13.46 -11.56 -1.60
CA GLY A 240 -13.42 -10.52 -0.56
C GLY A 240 -12.17 -10.57 0.33
N LEU A 241 -11.23 -11.47 0.08
CA LEU A 241 -9.87 -11.34 0.58
C LEU A 241 -9.20 -10.15 -0.14
N ASN A 242 -8.57 -9.25 0.62
CA ASN A 242 -8.08 -7.96 0.13
C ASN A 242 -7.13 -8.11 -1.07
N TYR A 243 -7.32 -7.28 -2.10
CA TYR A 243 -6.45 -7.16 -3.28
C TYR A 243 -6.15 -8.47 -4.06
N ASN A 244 -7.06 -9.44 -4.04
CA ASN A 244 -6.88 -10.70 -4.78
C ASN A 244 -6.70 -10.51 -6.29
N GLU A 245 -7.49 -9.66 -6.93
CA GLU A 245 -7.42 -9.44 -8.38
C GLU A 245 -6.08 -8.78 -8.77
N GLU A 246 -5.59 -7.88 -7.91
CA GLU A 246 -4.30 -7.21 -8.05
C GLU A 246 -3.12 -8.19 -7.86
N VAL A 247 -3.22 -9.14 -6.94
CA VAL A 247 -2.24 -10.24 -6.81
C VAL A 247 -2.29 -11.17 -8.03
N ASP A 248 -3.47 -11.40 -8.61
CA ASP A 248 -3.64 -12.14 -9.87
C ASP A 248 -3.06 -11.35 -11.08
N LEU A 249 -3.14 -10.02 -11.09
CA LEU A 249 -2.50 -9.16 -12.09
C LEU A 249 -0.97 -9.26 -12.03
N VAL A 250 -0.38 -9.18 -10.84
CA VAL A 250 1.07 -9.39 -10.65
C VAL A 250 1.48 -10.78 -11.13
N SER A 251 0.71 -11.81 -10.76
CA SER A 251 0.99 -13.19 -11.16
C SER A 251 0.85 -13.41 -12.67
N PHE A 252 -0.11 -12.73 -13.33
CA PHE A 252 -0.22 -12.69 -14.78
C PHE A 252 1.00 -12.05 -15.45
N VAL A 253 1.47 -10.91 -14.94
CA VAL A 253 2.68 -10.22 -15.43
C VAL A 253 3.92 -11.11 -15.30
N LEU A 254 4.11 -11.76 -14.13
CA LEU A 254 5.20 -12.71 -13.90
C LEU A 254 5.18 -13.84 -14.94
N GLY A 255 4.01 -14.47 -15.15
CA GLY A 255 3.86 -15.53 -16.14
C GLY A 255 4.15 -15.09 -17.58
N CYS A 256 3.79 -13.86 -17.96
CA CYS A 256 4.16 -13.28 -19.26
C CYS A 256 5.68 -13.07 -19.40
N LEU A 257 6.31 -12.41 -18.42
CA LEU A 257 7.77 -12.18 -18.42
C LEU A 257 8.55 -13.50 -18.42
N SER A 258 8.08 -14.49 -17.66
CA SER A 258 8.61 -15.85 -17.60
C SER A 258 8.61 -16.52 -18.98
N ARG A 259 7.46 -16.54 -19.67
CA ARG A 259 7.35 -17.11 -21.02
C ARG A 259 8.21 -16.39 -22.06
N GLU A 260 8.26 -15.05 -22.01
CA GLU A 260 9.00 -14.24 -22.97
C GLU A 260 10.52 -14.39 -22.84
N THR A 261 11.03 -14.59 -21.62
CA THR A 261 12.48 -14.59 -21.34
C THR A 261 13.09 -15.94 -21.00
N GLY A 262 12.26 -16.96 -20.73
CA GLY A 262 12.70 -18.27 -20.26
C GLY A 262 13.23 -18.30 -18.82
N GLN A 263 13.20 -17.19 -18.10
CA GLN A 263 13.45 -17.15 -16.65
C GLN A 263 12.21 -17.59 -15.89
N ASN A 264 12.36 -18.14 -14.69
CA ASN A 264 11.20 -18.54 -13.87
C ASN A 264 10.46 -17.32 -13.27
N GLU A 265 9.25 -17.55 -12.75
CA GLU A 265 8.46 -16.48 -12.12
C GLU A 265 9.09 -15.95 -10.83
N ASP A 266 9.85 -16.76 -10.09
CA ASP A 266 10.56 -16.33 -8.88
C ASP A 266 11.64 -15.28 -9.19
N PHE A 267 12.40 -15.46 -10.27
CA PHE A 267 13.38 -14.46 -10.75
C PHE A 267 12.69 -13.11 -11.05
N TRP A 268 11.54 -13.14 -11.73
CA TRP A 268 10.80 -11.93 -12.03
C TRP A 268 10.14 -11.32 -10.79
N TRP A 269 9.73 -12.14 -9.82
CA TRP A 269 9.24 -11.68 -8.53
C TRP A 269 10.34 -10.96 -7.74
N ASP A 270 11.54 -11.53 -7.65
CA ASP A 270 12.70 -10.87 -7.04
C ASP A 270 13.06 -9.56 -7.76
N LYS A 271 12.91 -9.48 -9.10
CA LYS A 271 13.11 -8.22 -9.86
C LYS A 271 12.03 -7.17 -9.59
N ILE A 272 10.78 -7.59 -9.40
CA ILE A 272 9.68 -6.70 -9.02
C ILE A 272 9.87 -6.22 -7.57
N VAL A 273 10.22 -7.09 -6.64
CA VAL A 273 10.48 -6.71 -5.24
C VAL A 273 11.72 -5.81 -5.14
N GLU A 274 12.79 -6.05 -5.91
CA GLU A 274 13.91 -5.10 -6.05
C GLU A 274 13.41 -3.73 -6.53
N GLY A 275 12.53 -3.73 -7.54
CA GLY A 275 11.92 -2.51 -8.10
C GLY A 275 11.03 -1.75 -7.13
N TYR A 276 10.28 -2.44 -6.28
CA TYR A 276 9.43 -1.88 -5.24
C TYR A 276 10.26 -1.20 -4.14
N PHE A 277 11.35 -1.86 -3.72
CA PHE A 277 12.25 -1.35 -2.69
C PHE A 277 13.20 -0.25 -3.18
N ARG A 278 13.63 -0.27 -4.45
CA ARG A 278 14.63 0.67 -5.00
C ARG A 278 14.07 1.70 -5.98
N GLY A 279 12.81 1.55 -6.37
CA GLY A 279 12.14 2.32 -7.42
C GLY A 279 12.49 1.89 -8.84
N GLY A 280 11.68 2.36 -9.79
CA GLY A 280 12.07 2.46 -11.19
C GLY A 280 12.14 1.14 -11.97
N PHE A 281 11.55 0.03 -11.52
CA PHE A 281 11.48 -1.16 -12.38
C PHE A 281 10.54 -0.93 -13.58
N LEU A 282 9.33 -0.39 -13.38
CA LEU A 282 8.39 -0.08 -14.46
C LEU A 282 8.76 1.18 -15.27
N ASP A 283 9.61 2.06 -14.72
CA ASP A 283 10.07 3.28 -15.41
C ASP A 283 11.27 3.04 -16.33
N LYS A 284 11.96 1.90 -16.21
CA LYS A 284 13.12 1.54 -17.03
C LYS A 284 12.70 1.27 -18.48
N PRO A 285 13.31 1.92 -19.49
CA PRO A 285 13.00 1.66 -20.90
C PRO A 285 13.10 0.18 -21.28
N GLU A 286 14.09 -0.55 -20.74
CA GLU A 286 14.30 -1.97 -21.01
C GLU A 286 13.16 -2.83 -20.46
N THR A 287 12.64 -2.50 -19.27
CA THR A 287 11.46 -3.16 -18.70
C THR A 287 10.20 -2.83 -19.50
N GLN A 288 10.05 -1.58 -19.94
CA GLN A 288 8.87 -1.16 -20.72
C GLN A 288 8.83 -1.83 -22.10
N GLU A 289 9.98 -1.94 -22.77
CA GLU A 289 10.14 -2.70 -24.01
C GLU A 289 9.82 -4.19 -23.78
N LEU A 290 10.34 -4.77 -22.69
CA LEU A 290 10.08 -6.17 -22.35
C LEU A 290 8.60 -6.44 -22.04
N LEU A 291 7.92 -5.58 -21.28
CA LEU A 291 6.48 -5.70 -21.02
C LEU A 291 5.63 -5.46 -22.29
N THR A 292 6.05 -4.53 -23.14
CA THR A 292 5.45 -4.30 -24.46
C THR A 292 5.51 -5.56 -25.32
N LYS A 293 6.63 -6.28 -25.27
CA LYS A 293 6.83 -7.53 -26.01
C LYS A 293 6.08 -8.72 -25.38
N ALA A 294 6.15 -8.87 -24.06
CA ALA A 294 5.61 -10.01 -23.30
C ALA A 294 4.09 -9.96 -23.08
N VAL A 295 3.48 -8.78 -23.15
CA VAL A 295 2.04 -8.58 -22.86
C VAL A 295 1.33 -7.84 -23.97
N GLY A 296 1.92 -6.74 -24.47
CA GLY A 296 1.41 -5.95 -25.59
C GLY A 296 1.61 -4.44 -25.41
N PRO A 297 1.62 -3.65 -26.50
CA PRO A 297 1.99 -2.22 -26.47
C PRO A 297 1.03 -1.30 -25.71
N GLU A 298 -0.24 -1.69 -25.58
CA GLU A 298 -1.23 -0.93 -24.80
C GLU A 298 -1.15 -1.22 -23.29
N PHE A 299 -0.50 -2.31 -22.87
CA PHE A 299 -0.65 -2.86 -21.51
C PHE A 299 -0.28 -1.87 -20.40
N LEU A 300 0.88 -1.21 -20.52
CA LEU A 300 1.34 -0.19 -19.56
C LEU A 300 0.37 1.00 -19.47
N GLY A 301 -0.21 1.40 -20.61
CA GLY A 301 -1.20 2.46 -20.70
C GLY A 301 -2.55 2.08 -20.09
N ASP A 302 -2.88 0.79 -20.03
CA ASP A 302 -4.11 0.31 -19.40
C ASP A 302 -3.92 0.09 -17.90
N ILE A 303 -2.86 -0.61 -17.45
CA ILE A 303 -2.60 -0.82 -16.01
C ILE A 303 -2.36 0.49 -15.24
N SER A 304 -1.87 1.53 -15.92
CA SER A 304 -1.66 2.84 -15.28
C SER A 304 -2.97 3.54 -14.90
N LYS A 305 -4.11 3.16 -15.49
CA LYS A 305 -5.43 3.76 -15.26
C LYS A 305 -6.28 2.98 -14.24
N LEU A 306 -5.86 1.77 -13.85
CA LEU A 306 -6.58 0.95 -12.89
C LEU A 306 -6.51 1.56 -11.47
N ASP A 307 -7.68 1.73 -10.88
CA ASP A 307 -7.88 2.35 -9.56
C ASP A 307 -8.56 1.32 -8.64
N PRO A 308 -7.83 0.67 -7.71
CA PRO A 308 -8.35 -0.42 -6.87
C PRO A 308 -9.51 0.05 -5.97
N SER A 309 -9.65 1.36 -5.70
CA SER A 309 -10.81 1.89 -4.98
C SER A 309 -12.14 1.72 -5.73
N LYS A 310 -12.08 1.51 -7.05
CA LYS A 310 -13.25 1.20 -7.90
C LYS A 310 -13.48 -0.30 -8.06
N VAL A 311 -12.42 -1.11 -8.00
CA VAL A 311 -12.47 -2.57 -8.13
C VAL A 311 -13.32 -3.18 -7.01
N GLY A 312 -13.11 -2.72 -5.76
CA GLY A 312 -13.85 -3.20 -4.58
C GLY A 312 -15.38 -2.97 -4.58
N ILE A 313 -15.94 -2.19 -5.53
CA ILE A 313 -17.39 -1.92 -5.64
C ILE A 313 -18.01 -2.74 -6.80
N GLY A 314 -17.49 -3.95 -7.04
CA GLY A 314 -17.96 -4.85 -8.10
C GLY A 314 -17.43 -4.50 -9.49
N GLY A 315 -16.30 -3.80 -9.57
CA GLY A 315 -15.62 -3.48 -10.82
C GLY A 315 -14.62 -4.55 -11.19
N HIS A 316 -14.97 -5.45 -12.11
CA HIS A 316 -14.08 -6.50 -12.65
C HIS A 316 -12.95 -5.94 -13.56
N GLU A 317 -12.51 -4.69 -13.38
CA GLU A 317 -11.60 -4.00 -14.31
C GLU A 317 -10.24 -4.71 -14.42
N VAL A 318 -9.74 -5.27 -13.30
CA VAL A 318 -8.49 -6.03 -13.26
C VAL A 318 -8.68 -7.39 -13.92
N GLU A 319 -9.75 -8.12 -13.58
CA GLU A 319 -10.08 -9.41 -14.19
C GLU A 319 -10.28 -9.30 -15.71
N ASP A 320 -10.98 -8.26 -16.18
CA ASP A 320 -11.26 -8.01 -17.59
C ASP A 320 -10.02 -7.55 -18.36
N LEU A 321 -9.11 -6.79 -17.73
CA LEU A 321 -7.78 -6.52 -18.28
C LEU A 321 -7.00 -7.82 -18.47
N ILE A 322 -6.97 -8.68 -17.44
CA ILE A 322 -6.29 -9.98 -17.50
C ILE A 322 -6.91 -10.84 -18.63
N LYS A 323 -8.23 -10.84 -18.81
CA LYS A 323 -8.91 -11.51 -19.93
C LYS A 323 -8.49 -10.92 -21.30
N LYS A 324 -8.46 -9.58 -21.46
CA LYS A 324 -8.01 -8.89 -22.68
C LYS A 324 -6.66 -9.43 -23.13
N TYR A 325 -5.66 -9.45 -22.24
CA TYR A 325 -4.30 -9.84 -22.60
C TYR A 325 -4.03 -11.35 -22.58
N LYS A 326 -4.78 -12.17 -21.82
CA LYS A 326 -4.77 -13.64 -21.99
C LYS A 326 -5.32 -14.08 -23.35
N GLY A 327 -6.26 -13.33 -23.92
CA GLY A 327 -6.83 -13.62 -25.25
C GLY A 327 -5.85 -13.39 -26.41
N LEU A 328 -4.89 -12.47 -26.25
CA LEU A 328 -3.91 -12.08 -27.26
C LEU A 328 -2.64 -12.96 -27.27
N ASN A 329 -2.42 -13.74 -26.20
CA ASN A 329 -1.22 -14.57 -26.01
C ASN A 329 -1.48 -16.06 -26.32
N LYS A 330 -2.22 -16.34 -27.40
CA LYS A 330 -2.49 -17.68 -27.95
C LYS A 330 -1.97 -17.78 -29.39
#